data_AF-A0A556UDE7-F1
#
_entry.id   AF-A0A556UDE7-F1
#
_cell.length_a   1.000
_cell.length_b   1.000
_cell.length_c   1.000
_cell.angle_alpha   90.00
_cell.angle_beta   90.00
_cell.angle_gamma   90.00
#
_symmetry.space_group_name_H-M   'P 1'
#
loop_
_entity.id
_entity.type
_entity.pdbx_description
1 polymer ?
#
loop_
_entity_poly.entity_id
_entity_poly.type
_entity_poly.pdbx_seq_one_letter_code
_entity_poly.pdbx_strand_id
1 'polypeptide(L)'
;MNYIISRLPKKQIYLSLLIGIAISLSQFINMSRIDILDSPYTRWLGVDSFGYSAILFYLLLPIISAIPASTLLKKDINSGFIYKLKNKYSISKIFSLYAGVSFITGAAMIAIPLLLNLIIWFTLAPNNIPDNLLNINVLIFNKNTLLVPLYYSHPLLHSILAIIFASIWGGLFALFSLGVSLKVKNIFVGLSSGLILQVIILVLNATIKLPDYVSYSPADFLHETSPSSNIDGVVILVATIIMGIIVEILIELGKRNVE
;
A
#
# COMPACT_ATOMS: atom_id res chain seq x y z
N MET A 1 24.33 -8.87 -1.78
CA MET A 1 23.24 -8.03 -1.23
C MET A 1 23.67 -6.58 -1.03
N ASN A 2 24.83 -6.30 -0.42
CA ASN A 2 25.28 -4.95 -0.04
C ASN A 2 25.35 -3.91 -1.18
N TYR A 3 25.63 -4.31 -2.43
CA TYR A 3 25.81 -3.37 -3.54
C TYR A 3 24.53 -2.67 -4.03
N ILE A 4 23.36 -3.32 -3.95
CA ILE A 4 22.10 -2.71 -4.39
C ILE A 4 21.53 -1.82 -3.27
N ILE A 5 21.65 -2.27 -2.02
CA ILE A 5 21.24 -1.52 -0.83
C ILE A 5 22.02 -0.19 -0.75
N SER A 6 23.32 -0.20 -1.04
CA SER A 6 24.13 1.03 -1.03
C SER A 6 23.75 2.03 -2.14
N ARG A 7 23.06 1.57 -3.18
CA ARG A 7 22.60 2.39 -4.31
C ARG A 7 21.16 2.88 -4.17
N LEU A 8 20.49 2.58 -3.06
CA LEU A 8 19.13 3.05 -2.79
C LEU A 8 18.98 4.56 -3.04
N PRO A 9 17.93 4.98 -3.75
CA PRO A 9 17.72 6.38 -4.13
C PRO A 9 17.24 7.17 -2.92
N LYS A 10 18.16 7.51 -2.00
CA LYS A 10 17.84 8.15 -0.70
C LYS A 10 16.93 9.37 -0.83
N LYS A 11 17.20 10.26 -1.81
CA LYS A 11 16.38 11.46 -2.05
C LYS A 11 14.91 11.10 -2.36
N GLN A 12 14.70 10.07 -3.18
CA GLN A 12 13.37 9.62 -3.58
C GLN A 12 12.66 8.82 -2.48
N ILE A 13 13.41 8.09 -1.66
CA ILE A 13 12.88 7.47 -0.44
C ILE A 13 12.37 8.55 0.52
N TYR A 14 13.18 9.57 0.80
CA TYR A 14 12.73 10.69 1.63
C TYR A 14 11.54 11.44 1.04
N LEU A 15 11.53 11.64 -0.28
CA LEU A 15 10.38 12.26 -0.97
C LEU A 15 9.10 11.44 -0.81
N SER A 16 9.17 10.12 -1.05
CA SER A 16 8.03 9.22 -0.90
C SER A 16 7.52 9.19 0.54
N LEU A 17 8.42 9.08 1.53
CA LEU A 17 8.06 9.16 2.95
C LEU A 17 7.42 10.50 3.30
N LEU A 18 7.98 11.61 2.83
CA LEU A 18 7.43 12.94 3.09
C LEU A 18 6.01 13.05 2.55
N ILE A 19 5.74 12.56 1.33
CA ILE A 19 4.41 12.55 0.74
C ILE A 19 3.45 11.71 1.59
N GLY A 20 3.81 10.47 1.92
CA GLY A 20 2.96 9.58 2.71
C GLY A 20 2.67 10.15 4.10
N ILE A 21 3.70 10.67 4.78
CA ILE A 21 3.55 11.30 6.10
C ILE A 21 2.69 12.56 5.99
N ALA A 22 2.92 13.43 5.01
CA ALA A 22 2.14 14.66 4.84
C ALA A 22 0.64 14.37 4.64
N ILE A 23 0.28 13.35 3.83
CA ILE A 23 -1.11 12.92 3.67
C ILE A 23 -1.66 12.33 4.98
N SER A 24 -0.87 11.51 5.67
CA SER A 24 -1.31 10.94 6.96
C SER A 24 -1.52 12.01 8.04
N LEU A 25 -0.73 13.09 8.00
CA LEU A 25 -0.82 14.21 8.94
C LEU A 25 -1.89 15.22 8.56
N SER A 26 -2.32 15.29 7.29
CA SER A 26 -3.38 16.20 6.88
C SER A 26 -4.72 15.89 7.57
N GLN A 27 -4.88 14.67 8.09
CA GLN A 27 -6.03 14.29 8.93
C GLN A 27 -6.19 15.22 10.16
N PHE A 28 -5.08 15.73 10.70
CA PHE A 28 -5.09 16.56 11.91
C PHE A 28 -5.41 18.05 11.65
N ILE A 29 -5.42 18.51 10.38
CA ILE A 29 -5.63 19.93 10.04
C ILE A 29 -7.07 20.36 10.37
N ASN A 30 -8.05 19.52 10.04
CA ASN A 30 -9.47 19.79 10.26
C ASN A 30 -10.05 18.88 11.34
N MET A 31 -9.25 18.58 12.36
CA MET A 31 -9.61 17.62 13.40
C MET A 31 -10.76 18.15 14.27
N SER A 32 -11.84 17.37 14.35
CA SER A 32 -12.92 17.61 15.30
C SER A 32 -12.44 17.41 16.74
N ARG A 33 -13.19 17.96 17.71
CA ARG A 33 -12.92 17.70 19.13
C ARG A 33 -12.86 16.19 19.38
N ILE A 34 -11.89 15.77 20.20
CA ILE A 34 -11.77 14.38 20.66
C ILE A 34 -12.81 14.15 21.76
N ASP A 35 -13.72 13.23 21.52
CA ASP A 35 -14.73 12.82 22.48
C ASP A 35 -14.18 11.74 23.43
N ILE A 36 -14.81 11.57 24.59
CA ILE A 36 -14.39 10.59 25.60
C ILE A 36 -14.50 9.14 25.06
N LEU A 37 -15.43 8.92 24.13
CA LEU A 37 -15.65 7.63 23.48
C LEU A 37 -14.70 7.37 22.30
N ASP A 38 -13.94 8.39 21.86
CA ASP A 38 -12.94 8.21 20.82
C ASP A 38 -11.74 7.45 21.37
N SER A 39 -11.18 6.58 20.53
CA SER A 39 -9.91 5.90 20.78
C SER A 39 -9.05 5.90 19.53
N PRO A 40 -7.74 5.59 19.65
CA PRO A 40 -6.87 5.47 18.48
C PRO A 40 -7.44 4.53 17.42
N TYR A 41 -8.11 3.46 17.83
CA TYR A 41 -8.68 2.44 16.95
C TYR A 41 -9.97 2.88 16.25
N THR A 42 -10.54 4.02 16.63
CA THR A 42 -11.76 4.58 15.99
C THR A 42 -11.46 5.74 15.06
N ARG A 43 -10.26 6.32 15.17
CA ARG A 43 -9.89 7.58 14.48
C ARG A 43 -8.65 7.47 13.59
N TRP A 44 -7.81 6.45 13.78
CA TRP A 44 -6.62 6.31 12.94
C TRP A 44 -6.96 6.13 11.46
N LEU A 45 -6.00 6.44 10.60
CA LEU A 45 -6.20 6.59 9.15
C LEU A 45 -6.89 5.38 8.48
N GLY A 46 -6.63 4.16 8.97
CA GLY A 46 -7.21 2.95 8.38
C GLY A 46 -8.71 2.79 8.63
N VAL A 47 -9.23 3.33 9.73
CA VAL A 47 -10.64 3.22 10.12
C VAL A 47 -11.46 4.43 9.65
N ASP A 48 -10.82 5.57 9.39
CA ASP A 48 -11.46 6.78 8.89
C ASP A 48 -11.87 6.66 7.41
N SER A 49 -12.88 5.85 7.11
CA SER A 49 -13.27 5.49 5.75
C SER A 49 -13.80 6.66 4.92
N PHE A 50 -14.33 7.70 5.57
CA PHE A 50 -14.90 8.87 4.91
C PHE A 50 -13.97 10.08 4.92
N GLY A 51 -12.87 10.02 5.68
CA GLY A 51 -11.88 11.07 5.76
C GLY A 51 -11.15 11.27 4.44
N TYR A 52 -11.08 12.52 3.99
CA TYR A 52 -10.34 12.90 2.78
C TYR A 52 -8.90 12.39 2.80
N SER A 53 -8.22 12.48 3.95
CA SER A 53 -6.82 12.03 4.11
C SER A 53 -6.67 10.53 3.90
N ALA A 54 -7.60 9.71 4.41
CA ALA A 54 -7.56 8.27 4.23
C ALA A 54 -7.80 7.89 2.77
N ILE A 55 -8.88 8.42 2.17
CA ILE A 55 -9.21 8.18 0.75
C ILE A 55 -8.02 8.56 -0.14
N LEU A 56 -7.42 9.72 0.09
CA LEU A 56 -6.26 10.18 -0.69
C LEU A 56 -5.04 9.27 -0.47
N PHE A 57 -4.78 8.83 0.76
CA PHE A 57 -3.65 7.96 1.08
C PHE A 57 -3.75 6.61 0.37
N TYR A 58 -4.89 5.93 0.50
CA TYR A 58 -5.10 4.61 -0.11
C TYR A 58 -5.24 4.70 -1.63
N LEU A 59 -5.75 5.80 -2.18
CA LEU A 59 -5.73 6.06 -3.62
C LEU A 59 -4.30 6.23 -4.16
N LEU A 60 -3.46 6.99 -3.46
CA LEU A 60 -2.08 7.28 -3.89
C LEU A 60 -1.04 6.24 -3.42
N LEU A 61 -1.45 5.26 -2.63
CA LEU A 61 -0.61 4.18 -2.13
C LEU A 61 0.27 3.53 -3.22
N PRO A 62 -0.25 3.24 -4.45
CA PRO A 62 0.58 2.64 -5.50
C PRO A 62 1.72 3.53 -5.98
N ILE A 63 1.51 4.84 -6.10
CA ILE A 63 2.55 5.75 -6.57
C ILE A 63 3.58 6.04 -5.47
N ILE A 64 3.12 6.20 -4.22
CA ILE A 64 4.01 6.40 -3.06
C ILE A 64 4.98 5.22 -2.94
N SER A 65 4.47 3.99 -3.00
CA SER A 65 5.28 2.77 -2.91
C SER A 65 6.20 2.55 -4.13
N ALA A 66 5.81 3.00 -5.33
CA ALA A 66 6.58 2.79 -6.57
C ALA A 66 7.81 3.71 -6.72
N ILE A 67 7.85 4.86 -6.03
CA ILE A 67 8.90 5.87 -6.17
C ILE A 67 10.32 5.31 -5.97
N PRO A 68 10.62 4.60 -4.86
CA PRO A 68 11.96 4.05 -4.64
C PRO A 68 12.34 2.97 -5.67
N ALA A 69 11.41 2.04 -5.93
CA ALA A 69 11.62 0.87 -6.78
C ALA A 69 11.94 1.26 -8.24
N SER A 70 11.07 2.05 -8.86
CA SER A 70 11.19 2.45 -10.26
C SER A 70 12.42 3.33 -10.47
N THR A 71 12.73 4.22 -9.52
CA THR A 71 13.89 5.10 -9.62
C THR A 71 15.21 4.34 -9.52
N LEU A 72 15.32 3.42 -8.55
CA LEU A 72 16.51 2.59 -8.36
C LEU A 72 16.83 1.83 -9.66
N LEU A 73 15.84 1.13 -10.18
CA LEU A 73 16.00 0.35 -11.41
C LEU A 73 16.40 1.25 -12.58
N LYS A 74 15.69 2.36 -12.79
CA LYS A 74 15.93 3.23 -13.95
C LYS A 74 17.32 3.87 -13.92
N LYS A 75 17.78 4.27 -12.74
CA LYS A 75 19.14 4.79 -12.53
C LYS A 75 20.19 3.74 -12.89
N ASP A 76 19.96 2.48 -12.55
CA ASP A 76 20.91 1.40 -12.77
C ASP A 76 20.92 0.93 -14.24
N ILE A 77 19.77 0.95 -14.92
CA ILE A 77 19.69 0.76 -16.38
C ILE A 77 20.44 1.87 -17.11
N ASN A 78 20.13 3.14 -16.81
CA ASN A 78 20.69 4.29 -17.52
C ASN A 78 22.20 4.45 -17.29
N SER A 79 22.71 4.07 -16.11
CA SER A 79 24.16 4.07 -15.83
C SER A 79 24.89 2.84 -16.35
N GLY A 80 24.19 1.90 -16.99
CA GLY A 80 24.75 0.63 -17.47
C GLY A 80 25.23 -0.31 -16.35
N PHE A 81 24.84 -0.04 -15.09
CA PHE A 81 25.25 -0.84 -13.94
C PHE A 81 24.71 -2.27 -14.01
N ILE A 82 23.49 -2.43 -14.54
CA ILE A 82 22.90 -3.77 -14.74
C ILE A 82 23.77 -4.64 -15.64
N TYR A 83 24.36 -4.10 -16.71
CA TYR A 83 25.27 -4.86 -17.57
C TYR A 83 26.56 -5.27 -16.86
N LYS A 84 27.09 -4.45 -15.94
CA LYS A 84 28.23 -4.84 -15.10
C LYS A 84 27.87 -5.97 -14.12
N LEU A 85 26.64 -5.98 -13.61
CA LEU A 85 26.17 -7.04 -12.73
C LEU A 85 25.98 -8.37 -13.49
N LYS A 86 25.51 -8.32 -14.74
CA LYS A 86 25.35 -9.50 -15.60
C LYS A 86 26.64 -10.30 -15.77
N ASN A 87 27.79 -9.63 -15.82
CA ASN A 87 29.10 -10.29 -15.92
C ASN A 87 29.48 -11.08 -14.66
N LYS A 88 28.79 -10.86 -13.53
CA LYS A 88 29.09 -11.50 -12.23
C LYS A 88 27.99 -12.43 -11.74
N TYR A 89 26.74 -12.24 -12.17
CA TYR A 89 25.58 -12.94 -11.64
C TYR A 89 24.58 -13.27 -12.76
N SER A 90 23.82 -14.36 -12.57
CA SER A 90 22.70 -14.67 -13.45
C SER A 90 21.62 -13.59 -13.40
N ILE A 91 20.93 -13.40 -14.52
CA ILE A 91 19.88 -12.38 -14.69
C ILE A 91 18.76 -12.61 -13.68
N SER A 92 18.31 -13.85 -13.50
CA SER A 92 17.31 -14.21 -12.48
C SER A 92 17.72 -13.77 -11.07
N LYS A 93 19.00 -13.93 -10.70
CA LYS A 93 19.51 -13.50 -9.38
C LYS A 93 19.58 -11.98 -9.24
N ILE A 94 19.88 -11.26 -10.31
CA ILE A 94 19.88 -9.79 -10.31
C ILE A 94 18.46 -9.29 -10.10
N PHE A 95 17.50 -9.81 -10.86
CA PHE A 95 16.10 -9.38 -10.79
C PHE A 95 15.41 -9.78 -9.49
N SER A 96 15.73 -10.94 -8.91
CA SER A 96 15.21 -11.30 -7.59
C SER A 96 15.70 -10.35 -6.50
N LEU A 97 16.94 -9.85 -6.59
CA LEU A 97 17.46 -8.83 -5.67
C LEU A 97 16.75 -7.48 -5.84
N TYR A 98 16.55 -7.02 -7.09
CA TYR A 98 15.78 -5.79 -7.33
C TYR A 98 14.34 -5.93 -6.87
N ALA A 99 13.70 -7.07 -7.09
CA ALA A 99 12.36 -7.37 -6.62
C ALA A 99 12.30 -7.31 -5.08
N GLY A 100 13.16 -8.06 -4.39
CA GLY A 100 13.17 -8.06 -2.91
C GLY A 100 13.39 -6.67 -2.31
N VAL A 101 14.36 -5.90 -2.83
CA VAL A 101 14.61 -4.53 -2.37
C VAL A 101 13.41 -3.61 -2.67
N SER A 102 12.78 -3.77 -3.83
CA SER A 102 11.62 -2.95 -4.23
C SER A 102 10.39 -3.26 -3.38
N PHE A 103 10.14 -4.54 -3.10
CA PHE A 103 9.05 -4.96 -2.21
C PHE A 103 9.24 -4.39 -0.80
N ILE A 104 10.42 -4.57 -0.21
CA ILE A 104 10.71 -4.10 1.16
C ILE A 104 10.61 -2.57 1.24
N THR A 105 11.21 -1.86 0.27
CA THR A 105 11.15 -0.39 0.27
C THR A 105 9.74 0.11 0.03
N GLY A 106 9.00 -0.46 -0.93
CA GLY A 106 7.60 -0.10 -1.20
C GLY A 106 6.69 -0.35 0.00
N ALA A 107 6.82 -1.51 0.65
CA ALA A 107 6.09 -1.84 1.86
C ALA A 107 6.41 -0.86 3.01
N ALA A 108 7.69 -0.53 3.20
CA ALA A 108 8.11 0.42 4.23
C ALA A 108 7.56 1.84 3.99
N MET A 109 7.42 2.28 2.73
CA MET A 109 6.85 3.60 2.42
C MET A 109 5.38 3.71 2.82
N ILE A 110 4.67 2.59 2.98
CA ILE A 110 3.26 2.55 3.41
C ILE A 110 3.17 2.29 4.92
N ALA A 111 3.97 1.35 5.43
CA ALA A 111 4.01 1.01 6.86
C ALA A 111 4.34 2.21 7.74
N ILE A 112 5.38 2.97 7.37
CA ILE A 112 5.91 4.06 8.21
C ILE A 112 4.87 5.18 8.43
N PRO A 113 4.23 5.75 7.38
CA PRO A 113 3.18 6.75 7.58
C PRO A 113 1.99 6.24 8.41
N LEU A 114 1.53 5.00 8.17
CA LEU A 114 0.40 4.44 8.89
C LEU A 114 0.71 4.22 10.37
N LEU A 115 1.89 3.67 10.69
CA LEU A 115 2.36 3.49 12.07
C LEU A 115 2.50 4.85 12.77
N LEU A 116 3.07 5.84 12.09
CA LEU A 116 3.24 7.18 12.64
C LEU A 116 1.88 7.83 12.95
N ASN A 117 0.91 7.73 12.04
CA ASN A 117 -0.44 8.23 12.26
C ASN A 117 -1.10 7.54 13.48
N LEU A 118 -1.01 6.21 13.57
CA LEU A 118 -1.56 5.46 14.70
C LEU A 118 -0.89 5.87 16.04
N ILE A 119 0.44 6.03 16.06
CA ILE A 119 1.18 6.49 17.24
C ILE A 119 0.73 7.89 17.66
N ILE A 120 0.51 8.81 16.73
CA ILE A 120 0.01 10.15 17.07
C ILE A 120 -1.37 10.04 17.73
N TRP A 121 -2.27 9.19 17.21
CA TRP A 121 -3.56 8.98 17.86
C TRP A 121 -3.45 8.42 19.28
N PHE A 122 -2.49 7.54 19.55
CA PHE A 122 -2.17 7.10 20.93
C PHE A 122 -1.73 8.24 21.85
N THR A 123 -1.17 9.32 21.32
CA THR A 123 -0.79 10.51 22.11
C THR A 123 -1.95 11.48 22.34
N LEU A 124 -2.99 11.42 21.50
CA LEU A 124 -4.09 12.40 21.50
C LEU A 124 -5.37 11.87 22.14
N ALA A 125 -5.72 10.59 21.90
CA ALA A 125 -6.98 9.99 22.32
C ALA A 125 -6.76 8.99 23.47
N PRO A 126 -7.76 8.80 24.35
CA PRO A 126 -7.68 7.78 25.39
C PRO A 126 -7.64 6.38 24.77
N ASN A 127 -6.80 5.50 25.31
CA ASN A 127 -6.67 4.12 24.84
C ASN A 127 -7.81 3.24 25.38
N ASN A 128 -9.02 3.53 24.93
CA ASN A 128 -10.21 2.75 25.24
C ASN A 128 -10.40 1.63 24.21
N ILE A 129 -10.78 0.45 24.68
CA ILE A 129 -11.17 -0.66 23.80
C ILE A 129 -12.51 -0.27 23.16
N PRO A 130 -12.64 -0.31 21.81
CA PRO A 130 -13.90 0.00 21.14
C PRO A 130 -15.01 -0.95 21.59
N ASP A 131 -16.22 -0.42 21.74
CA ASP A 131 -17.42 -1.21 22.03
C ASP A 131 -18.44 -1.00 20.90
N ASN A 132 -19.09 -2.08 20.46
CA ASN A 132 -20.00 -2.05 19.32
C ASN A 132 -21.22 -1.13 19.56
N LEU A 133 -21.74 -1.08 20.78
CA LEU A 133 -22.90 -0.24 21.12
C LEU A 133 -22.49 1.22 21.32
N LEU A 134 -21.34 1.46 21.96
CA LEU A 134 -20.86 2.82 22.24
C LEU A 134 -20.23 3.50 21.02
N ASN A 135 -19.65 2.73 20.10
CA ASN A 135 -18.92 3.23 18.93
C ASN A 135 -19.64 2.89 17.60
N ILE A 136 -20.97 2.82 17.61
CA ILE A 136 -21.78 2.53 16.42
C ILE A 136 -21.55 3.53 15.27
N ASN A 137 -21.13 4.76 15.59
CA ASN A 137 -20.78 5.81 14.64
C ASN A 137 -19.57 5.48 13.76
N VAL A 138 -18.71 4.55 14.18
CA VAL A 138 -17.54 4.09 13.40
C VAL A 138 -17.96 3.10 12.31
N LEU A 139 -19.17 2.55 12.41
CA LEU A 139 -19.79 1.67 11.40
C LEU A 139 -18.96 0.42 11.09
N ILE A 140 -18.34 -0.22 12.09
CA ILE A 140 -17.58 -1.46 11.90
C ILE A 140 -18.49 -2.67 12.06
N PHE A 141 -18.66 -3.45 10.99
CA PHE A 141 -19.46 -4.67 11.00
C PHE A 141 -18.96 -5.70 9.99
N ASN A 142 -19.42 -6.95 10.10
CA ASN A 142 -18.86 -8.10 9.34
C ASN A 142 -18.96 -7.98 7.81
N LYS A 143 -19.69 -6.98 7.29
CA LYS A 143 -19.80 -6.77 5.85
C LYS A 143 -18.74 -5.81 5.30
N ASN A 144 -18.21 -4.87 6.07
CA ASN A 144 -17.28 -3.85 5.57
C ASN A 144 -15.87 -3.93 6.19
N THR A 145 -15.67 -4.77 7.19
CA THR A 145 -14.40 -4.96 7.89
C THR A 145 -14.11 -6.45 8.05
N LEU A 146 -12.87 -6.86 7.81
CA LEU A 146 -12.43 -8.23 8.08
C LEU A 146 -12.17 -8.43 9.58
N LEU A 147 -12.36 -9.66 10.08
CA LEU A 147 -11.98 -10.05 11.44
C LEU A 147 -12.58 -9.14 12.53
N VAL A 148 -13.84 -8.72 12.39
CA VAL A 148 -14.53 -7.85 13.37
C VAL A 148 -14.49 -8.36 14.82
N PRO A 149 -14.62 -9.68 15.10
CA PRO A 149 -14.44 -10.16 16.47
C PRO A 149 -13.08 -9.80 17.06
N LEU A 150 -12.02 -9.81 16.23
CA LEU A 150 -10.67 -9.44 16.63
C LEU A 150 -10.54 -7.92 16.87
N TYR A 151 -11.25 -7.10 16.09
CA TYR A 151 -11.30 -5.66 16.31
C TYR A 151 -11.81 -5.31 17.71
N TYR A 152 -12.94 -5.90 18.12
CA TYR A 152 -13.52 -5.62 19.44
C TYR A 152 -12.79 -6.33 20.60
N SER A 153 -12.09 -7.45 20.37
CA SER A 153 -11.35 -8.15 21.43
C SER A 153 -9.92 -7.66 21.62
N HIS A 154 -9.20 -7.40 20.52
CA HIS A 154 -7.77 -7.04 20.48
C HIS A 154 -7.51 -5.97 19.40
N PRO A 155 -8.01 -4.74 19.59
CA PRO A 155 -8.02 -3.71 18.54
C PRO A 155 -6.63 -3.32 18.03
N LEU A 156 -5.62 -3.28 18.92
CA LEU A 156 -4.24 -3.01 18.50
C LEU A 156 -3.69 -4.07 17.55
N LEU A 157 -3.98 -5.35 17.81
CA LEU A 157 -3.55 -6.43 16.94
C LEU A 157 -4.24 -6.34 15.58
N HIS A 158 -5.54 -5.98 15.58
CA HIS A 158 -6.30 -5.78 14.36
C HIS A 158 -5.72 -4.63 13.51
N SER A 159 -5.47 -3.46 14.09
CA SER A 159 -4.86 -2.33 13.37
C SER A 159 -3.44 -2.64 12.87
N ILE A 160 -2.62 -3.38 13.63
CA ILE A 160 -1.30 -3.82 13.18
C ILE A 160 -1.43 -4.77 11.97
N LEU A 161 -2.38 -5.70 11.99
CA LEU A 161 -2.63 -6.58 10.85
C LEU A 161 -3.09 -5.80 9.62
N ALA A 162 -3.94 -4.79 9.78
CA ALA A 162 -4.35 -3.90 8.70
C ALA A 162 -3.15 -3.14 8.10
N ILE A 163 -2.24 -2.62 8.93
CA ILE A 163 -1.01 -1.95 8.48
C ILE A 163 -0.10 -2.92 7.72
N ILE A 164 0.11 -4.13 8.25
CA ILE A 164 0.91 -5.17 7.58
C ILE A 164 0.30 -5.51 6.22
N PHE A 165 -1.02 -5.67 6.17
CA PHE A 165 -1.74 -5.99 4.95
C PHE A 165 -1.62 -4.88 3.89
N ALA A 166 -1.84 -3.62 4.26
CA ALA A 166 -1.63 -2.47 3.39
C ALA A 166 -0.16 -2.36 2.91
N SER A 167 0.79 -2.70 3.78
CA SER A 167 2.22 -2.69 3.45
C SER A 167 2.59 -3.79 2.45
N ILE A 168 2.01 -4.98 2.56
CA ILE A 168 2.19 -6.06 1.57
C ILE A 168 1.73 -5.58 0.19
N TRP A 169 0.57 -4.93 0.11
CA TRP A 169 0.07 -4.36 -1.14
C TRP A 169 0.95 -3.21 -1.65
N GLY A 170 1.50 -2.37 -0.77
CA GLY A 170 2.53 -1.39 -1.12
C GLY A 170 3.74 -2.05 -1.77
N GLY A 171 4.20 -3.18 -1.23
CA GLY A 171 5.25 -3.99 -1.84
C GLY A 171 4.87 -4.54 -3.22
N LEU A 172 3.65 -5.07 -3.38
CA LEU A 172 3.14 -5.59 -4.66
C LEU A 172 3.04 -4.49 -5.73
N PHE A 173 2.55 -3.30 -5.39
CA PHE A 173 2.50 -2.17 -6.32
C PHE A 173 3.89 -1.68 -6.71
N ALA A 174 4.84 -1.68 -5.78
CA ALA A 174 6.23 -1.35 -6.09
C ALA A 174 6.85 -2.36 -7.08
N LEU A 175 6.56 -3.65 -6.93
CA LEU A 175 6.98 -4.69 -7.86
C LEU A 175 6.30 -4.57 -9.23
N PHE A 176 5.01 -4.27 -9.26
CA PHE A 176 4.27 -4.03 -10.49
C PHE A 176 4.89 -2.88 -11.29
N SER A 177 5.11 -1.75 -10.63
CA SER A 177 5.73 -0.57 -11.24
C SER A 177 7.16 -0.82 -11.69
N LEU A 178 7.92 -1.65 -10.96
CA LEU A 178 9.22 -2.14 -11.38
C LEU A 178 9.12 -2.95 -12.70
N GLY A 179 8.19 -3.89 -12.78
CA GLY A 179 7.98 -4.72 -13.98
C GLY A 179 7.61 -3.87 -15.20
N VAL A 180 6.75 -2.87 -15.04
CA VAL A 180 6.40 -1.93 -16.12
C VAL A 180 7.60 -1.05 -16.49
N SER A 181 8.37 -0.57 -15.51
CA SER A 181 9.56 0.28 -15.73
C SER A 181 10.66 -0.39 -16.55
N LEU A 182 10.69 -1.73 -16.62
CA LEU A 182 11.58 -2.48 -17.49
C LEU A 182 11.21 -2.39 -18.97
N LYS A 183 9.93 -2.22 -19.27
CA LYS A 183 9.41 -2.17 -20.65
C LYS A 183 9.35 -0.73 -21.18
N VAL A 184 9.19 0.24 -20.29
CA VAL A 184 8.95 1.63 -20.68
C VAL A 184 10.21 2.48 -20.55
N LYS A 185 10.48 3.31 -21.56
CA LYS A 185 11.62 4.23 -21.54
C LYS A 185 11.41 5.40 -20.56
N ASN A 186 10.18 5.89 -20.44
CA ASN A 186 9.83 7.01 -19.56
C ASN A 186 9.64 6.56 -18.09
N ILE A 187 10.38 7.19 -17.18
CA ILE A 187 10.28 6.92 -15.73
C ILE A 187 8.92 7.28 -15.15
N PHE A 188 8.28 8.36 -15.63
CA PHE A 188 6.99 8.80 -15.11
C PHE A 188 5.90 7.78 -15.37
N VAL A 189 5.90 7.14 -16.55
CA VAL A 189 4.95 6.08 -16.90
C VAL A 189 5.17 4.83 -16.03
N GLY A 190 6.43 4.47 -15.77
CA GLY A 190 6.74 3.36 -14.85
C GLY A 190 6.23 3.64 -13.43
N LEU A 191 6.48 4.86 -12.92
CA LEU A 191 6.06 5.30 -11.59
C LEU A 191 4.54 5.36 -11.41
N SER A 192 3.82 5.90 -12.40
CA SER A 192 2.37 6.06 -12.33
C SER A 192 1.60 4.79 -12.68
N SER A 193 2.26 3.76 -13.22
CA SER A 193 1.60 2.55 -13.70
C SER A 193 0.76 1.85 -12.63
N GLY A 194 1.25 1.73 -11.40
CA GLY A 194 0.47 1.16 -10.29
C GLY A 194 -0.78 1.98 -9.96
N LEU A 195 -0.69 3.31 -10.01
CA LEU A 195 -1.83 4.20 -9.78
C LEU A 195 -2.86 4.08 -10.91
N ILE A 196 -2.40 4.04 -12.16
CA ILE A 196 -3.26 3.84 -13.33
C ILE A 196 -3.99 2.49 -13.21
N LEU A 197 -3.28 1.42 -12.85
CA LEU A 197 -3.88 0.11 -12.62
C LEU A 197 -4.96 0.19 -11.55
N GLN A 198 -4.67 0.80 -10.40
CA GLN A 198 -5.65 0.93 -9.32
C GLN A 198 -6.89 1.71 -9.75
N VAL A 199 -6.73 2.82 -10.48
CA VAL A 199 -7.86 3.60 -11.00
C VAL A 199 -8.67 2.78 -11.99
N ILE A 200 -8.04 2.00 -12.87
CA ILE A 200 -8.75 1.09 -13.78
C ILE A 200 -9.56 0.06 -12.98
N ILE A 201 -8.95 -0.57 -11.97
CA ILE A 201 -9.66 -1.55 -11.11
C ILE A 201 -10.82 -0.89 -10.37
N LEU A 202 -10.66 0.35 -9.89
CA LEU A 202 -11.72 1.09 -9.22
C LEU A 202 -12.90 1.39 -10.17
N VAL A 203 -12.62 1.83 -11.40
CA VAL A 203 -13.65 2.05 -12.43
C VAL A 203 -14.34 0.73 -12.81
N LEU A 204 -13.58 -0.36 -12.93
CA LEU A 204 -14.16 -1.68 -13.16
C LEU A 204 -15.04 -2.08 -11.98
N ASN A 205 -14.61 -1.88 -10.74
CA ASN A 205 -15.41 -2.20 -9.56
C ASN A 205 -16.69 -1.37 -9.48
N ALA A 206 -16.67 -0.13 -9.94
CA ALA A 206 -17.85 0.73 -10.01
C ALA A 206 -18.86 0.25 -11.08
N THR A 207 -18.38 -0.34 -12.18
CA THR A 207 -19.20 -0.71 -13.35
C THR A 207 -19.62 -2.19 -13.37
N ILE A 208 -18.76 -3.08 -12.90
CA ILE A 208 -18.96 -4.54 -12.84
C ILE A 208 -19.04 -4.94 -11.37
N LYS A 209 -20.26 -5.03 -10.85
CA LYS A 209 -20.50 -5.41 -9.45
C LYS A 209 -20.50 -6.93 -9.30
N LEU A 210 -19.77 -7.42 -8.31
CA LEU A 210 -19.89 -8.79 -7.82
C LEU A 210 -21.18 -8.95 -6.99
N PRO A 211 -21.64 -10.20 -6.77
CA PRO A 211 -22.71 -10.48 -5.82
C PRO A 211 -22.46 -9.81 -4.47
N ASP A 212 -23.54 -9.38 -3.81
CA ASP A 212 -23.49 -8.67 -2.52
C ASP A 212 -22.65 -7.39 -2.50
N TYR A 213 -22.37 -6.78 -3.65
CA TYR A 213 -21.59 -5.53 -3.74
C TYR A 213 -20.19 -5.63 -3.11
N VAL A 214 -19.59 -6.83 -3.15
CA VAL A 214 -18.23 -7.05 -2.65
C VAL A 214 -17.21 -6.35 -3.54
N SER A 215 -16.29 -5.59 -2.94
CA SER A 215 -15.21 -4.95 -3.69
C SER A 215 -14.01 -5.86 -3.91
N TYR A 216 -13.47 -5.77 -5.12
CA TYR A 216 -12.19 -6.36 -5.52
C TYR A 216 -11.13 -5.28 -5.78
N SER A 217 -11.41 -4.02 -5.43
CA SER A 217 -10.51 -2.89 -5.60
C SER A 217 -9.60 -2.71 -4.38
N PRO A 218 -8.26 -2.68 -4.55
CA PRO A 218 -7.34 -2.38 -3.46
C PRO A 218 -7.64 -1.06 -2.75
N ALA A 219 -8.10 -0.05 -3.50
CA ALA A 219 -8.45 1.24 -2.89
C ALA A 219 -9.58 1.14 -1.86
N ASP A 220 -10.46 0.13 -1.97
CA ASP A 220 -11.60 -0.03 -1.05
C ASP A 220 -11.27 -0.96 0.11
N PHE A 221 -10.62 -2.11 -0.17
CA PHE A 221 -10.39 -3.15 0.83
C PHE A 221 -9.11 -2.99 1.66
N LEU A 222 -8.22 -2.06 1.28
CA LEU A 222 -7.01 -1.75 2.05
C LEU A 222 -7.26 -0.86 3.25
N HIS A 223 -8.39 -0.15 3.28
CA HIS A 223 -8.88 0.45 4.50
C HIS A 223 -9.19 -0.65 5.51
N GLU A 224 -8.97 -0.39 6.79
CA GLU A 224 -9.43 -1.28 7.86
C GLU A 224 -10.97 -1.41 7.81
N THR A 225 -11.64 -0.32 7.48
CA THR A 225 -13.09 -0.28 7.26
C THR A 225 -13.39 0.27 5.87
N SER A 226 -14.09 -0.51 5.03
CA SER A 226 -14.41 -0.05 3.68
C SER A 226 -15.41 1.13 3.70
N PRO A 227 -15.22 2.17 2.88
CA PRO A 227 -16.11 3.33 2.85
C PRO A 227 -17.52 3.05 2.32
N SER A 228 -17.63 2.21 1.29
CA SER A 228 -18.88 2.10 0.52
C SER A 228 -19.14 0.72 -0.09
N SER A 229 -18.29 -0.26 0.23
CA SER A 229 -18.36 -1.59 -0.37
C SER A 229 -18.30 -2.67 0.69
N ASN A 230 -18.86 -3.83 0.35
CA ASN A 230 -18.69 -4.99 1.20
C ASN A 230 -17.29 -5.59 0.97
N ILE A 231 -16.70 -6.14 2.02
CA ILE A 231 -15.42 -6.83 1.98
C ILE A 231 -15.66 -8.32 2.21
N ASP A 232 -15.05 -9.14 1.36
CA ASP A 232 -14.97 -10.59 1.54
C ASP A 232 -13.51 -11.06 1.49
N GLY A 233 -13.13 -11.92 2.43
CA GLY A 233 -11.76 -12.40 2.56
C GLY A 233 -11.31 -13.26 1.39
N VAL A 234 -12.22 -14.02 0.77
CA VAL A 234 -11.90 -14.87 -0.40
C VAL A 234 -11.65 -14.00 -1.62
N VAL A 235 -12.49 -13.00 -1.86
CA VAL A 235 -12.31 -12.06 -2.99
C VAL A 235 -10.98 -11.30 -2.86
N ILE A 236 -10.64 -10.82 -1.67
CA ILE A 236 -9.34 -10.19 -1.40
C ILE A 236 -8.18 -11.15 -1.68
N LEU A 237 -8.27 -12.39 -1.18
CA LEU A 237 -7.22 -13.39 -1.36
C LEU A 237 -6.99 -13.67 -2.86
N VAL A 238 -8.08 -13.86 -3.61
CA VAL A 238 -8.03 -14.06 -5.07
C VAL A 238 -7.41 -12.85 -5.75
N ALA A 239 -7.83 -11.62 -5.41
CA ALA A 239 -7.27 -10.39 -5.98
C ALA A 239 -5.76 -10.26 -5.69
N THR A 240 -5.33 -10.63 -4.47
CA THR A 240 -3.92 -10.61 -4.05
C THR A 240 -3.09 -11.64 -4.84
N ILE A 241 -3.62 -12.86 -5.02
CA ILE A 241 -2.96 -13.91 -5.82
C ILE A 241 -2.84 -13.48 -7.28
N ILE A 242 -3.90 -12.95 -7.88
CA ILE A 242 -3.89 -12.45 -9.26
C ILE A 242 -2.84 -11.36 -9.43
N MET A 243 -2.77 -10.40 -8.49
CA MET A 243 -1.74 -9.36 -8.50
C MET A 243 -0.33 -9.94 -8.44
N GLY A 244 -0.10 -10.94 -7.57
CA GLY A 244 1.17 -11.65 -7.48
C GLY A 244 1.58 -12.33 -8.79
N ILE A 245 0.65 -13.02 -9.45
CA ILE A 245 0.88 -13.67 -10.75
C ILE A 245 1.20 -12.62 -11.83
N ILE A 246 0.46 -11.52 -11.90
CA ILE A 246 0.71 -10.43 -12.86
C ILE A 246 2.11 -9.85 -12.65
N VAL A 247 2.50 -9.62 -11.40
CA VAL A 247 3.84 -9.11 -11.04
C VAL A 247 4.93 -10.07 -11.52
N GLU A 248 4.78 -11.37 -11.25
CA GLU A 248 5.74 -12.39 -11.67
C GLU A 248 5.89 -12.41 -13.20
N ILE A 249 4.78 -12.44 -13.94
CA ILE A 249 4.78 -12.39 -15.40
C ILE A 249 5.46 -11.12 -15.92
N LEU A 250 5.17 -9.95 -15.33
CA LEU A 250 5.77 -8.70 -15.75
C LEU A 250 7.29 -8.68 -15.53
N ILE A 251 7.76 -9.22 -14.40
CA ILE A 251 9.18 -9.31 -14.11
C ILE A 251 9.85 -10.28 -15.09
N GLU A 252 9.28 -11.46 -15.35
CA GLU A 252 9.84 -12.42 -16.33
C GLU A 252 9.91 -11.84 -17.74
N LEU A 253 8.84 -11.15 -18.19
CA LEU A 253 8.85 -10.46 -19.48
C LEU A 253 9.87 -9.32 -19.51
N GLY A 254 10.08 -8.64 -18.38
CA GLY A 254 11.07 -7.59 -18.25
C GLY A 254 12.51 -8.09 -18.32
N LYS A 255 12.80 -9.30 -17.81
CA LYS A 255 14.14 -9.94 -17.89
C LYS A 255 14.58 -10.12 -19.33
N ARG A 256 13.67 -10.61 -20.19
CA ARG A 256 13.92 -10.87 -21.63
C ARG A 256 14.32 -9.63 -22.41
N ASN A 257 13.91 -8.45 -21.99
CA ASN A 257 14.29 -7.19 -22.66
C ASN A 257 15.72 -6.76 -22.32
N VAL A 258 16.24 -7.22 -21.18
CA VAL A 258 17.58 -6.87 -20.74
C VAL A 258 18.57 -7.91 -21.22
N GLU A 259 18.20 -9.22 -21.20
CA GLU A 259 18.94 -10.38 -21.77
C GLU A 259 19.72 -10.05 -23.04
#